data_AF-A6EP15-F1
#
_entry.id   AF-A6EP15-F1
#
_cell.length_a   1.000
_cell.length_b   1.000
_cell.length_c   1.000
_cell.angle_alpha   90.00
_cell.angle_beta   90.00
_cell.angle_gamma   90.00
#
_symmetry.space_group_name_H-M   'P 1'
#
loop_
_entity.id
_entity.type
_entity.pdbx_description
1 polymer ?
#
loop_
_entity_poly.entity_id
_entity_poly.type
_entity_poly.pdbx_seq_one_letter_code
_entity_poly.pdbx_strand_id
1 'polypeptide(L)'
;MPLDMDYIVINDEKCYQIIGYENYHVSESGRIYRTEIDKERTWRTKGKIYKSENKIHFRIRNGKLRDGYASLTDKKGKLHSVTVSWLVAKAFNITSRKLNKKRHSIGYKDGNKRNLHYSNLLVLDRVKNNSKLTLEDVKHIKKQIKKGIPLNRIAYLFNVSEMQINRIKTGENWGNGKRKIKAPKAPFEIEDSKIRKYIATFDRQEMNQSIKKTFTIKRNPEDPTDNTIVGIVKGYKLSLKHKNITRAREIVVRLNDYFFEHKAKSYRQ
;
A
#
# COMPACT_ATOMS: atom_id res chain seq x y z
N MET A 1 -37.90 -18.05 6.29
CA MET A 1 -38.13 -19.41 6.83
C MET A 1 -36.80 -20.13 6.83
N PRO A 2 -36.27 -20.57 7.99
CA PRO A 2 -35.08 -21.39 8.01
C PRO A 2 -35.43 -22.75 7.42
N LEU A 3 -34.65 -23.21 6.44
CA LEU A 3 -34.69 -24.62 6.02
C LEU A 3 -34.29 -25.44 7.25
N ASP A 4 -35.12 -26.41 7.63
CA ASP A 4 -34.77 -27.44 8.61
C ASP A 4 -33.55 -28.20 8.09
N MET A 5 -32.37 -27.70 8.45
CA MET A 5 -31.11 -28.39 8.19
C MET A 5 -30.91 -29.34 9.36
N ASP A 6 -31.00 -30.63 9.09
CA ASP A 6 -30.71 -31.68 10.07
C ASP A 6 -29.33 -31.42 10.69
N TYR A 7 -29.33 -31.26 12.01
CA TYR A 7 -28.11 -31.13 12.80
C TYR A 7 -27.90 -32.40 13.62
N ILE A 8 -26.65 -32.74 13.83
CA ILE A 8 -26.25 -33.81 14.74
C ILE A 8 -25.50 -33.20 15.92
N VAL A 9 -25.64 -33.81 17.09
CA VAL A 9 -24.88 -33.41 18.27
C VAL A 9 -23.63 -34.30 18.36
N ILE A 10 -22.46 -33.67 18.36
CA ILE A 10 -21.17 -34.33 18.56
C ILE A 10 -20.41 -33.57 19.64
N ASN A 11 -20.03 -34.27 20.73
CA ASN A 11 -19.30 -33.68 21.87
C ASN A 11 -20.02 -32.43 22.42
N ASP A 12 -21.34 -32.54 22.63
CA ASP A 12 -22.22 -31.47 23.14
C ASP A 12 -22.29 -30.20 22.28
N GLU A 13 -21.77 -30.25 21.05
CA GLU A 13 -21.84 -29.16 20.08
C GLU A 13 -22.80 -29.51 18.94
N LYS A 14 -23.61 -28.54 18.51
CA LYS A 14 -24.41 -28.68 17.28
C LYS A 14 -23.48 -28.71 16.08
N CYS A 15 -23.67 -29.70 15.23
CA CYS A 15 -22.88 -29.90 14.04
C CYS A 15 -23.79 -30.00 12.81
N TYR A 16 -23.48 -29.21 11.79
CA TYR A 16 -24.23 -29.18 10.54
C TYR A 16 -23.41 -29.83 9.41
N GLN A 17 -24.09 -30.51 8.50
CA GLN A 17 -23.46 -31.10 7.34
C GLN A 17 -22.86 -30.02 6.42
N ILE A 18 -21.66 -30.28 5.91
CA ILE A 18 -20.97 -29.33 5.05
C ILE A 18 -21.43 -29.52 3.61
N ILE A 19 -22.11 -28.51 3.05
CA ILE A 19 -22.59 -28.53 1.65
C ILE A 19 -21.41 -28.73 0.68
N GLY A 20 -21.48 -29.80 -0.12
CA GLY A 20 -20.42 -30.22 -1.05
C GLY A 20 -19.40 -31.19 -0.46
N TYR A 21 -19.53 -31.56 0.81
CA TYR A 21 -18.66 -32.49 1.53
C TYR A 21 -19.53 -33.35 2.46
N GLU A 22 -20.32 -34.25 1.88
CA GLU A 22 -21.42 -34.95 2.58
C GLU A 22 -20.98 -35.77 3.78
N ASN A 23 -19.76 -36.30 3.72
CA ASN A 23 -19.18 -37.13 4.79
C ASN A 23 -18.67 -36.30 5.97
N TYR A 24 -18.82 -34.97 5.93
CA TYR A 24 -18.24 -34.04 6.90
C TYR A 24 -19.30 -33.14 7.53
N HIS A 25 -19.12 -32.89 8.82
CA HIS A 25 -19.93 -31.99 9.64
C HIS A 25 -19.04 -30.96 10.31
N VAL A 26 -19.54 -29.73 10.48
CA VAL A 26 -18.84 -28.64 11.17
C VAL A 26 -19.60 -28.22 12.43
N SER A 27 -18.88 -28.07 13.54
CA SER A 27 -19.45 -27.69 14.83
C SER A 27 -19.54 -26.18 15.04
N GLU A 28 -20.26 -25.77 16.08
CA GLU A 28 -20.36 -24.37 16.53
C GLU A 28 -19.01 -23.73 16.79
N SER A 29 -18.06 -24.48 17.36
CA SER A 29 -16.70 -24.04 17.67
C SER A 29 -15.75 -24.07 16.47
N GLY A 30 -16.22 -24.56 15.32
CA GLY A 30 -15.44 -24.74 14.11
C GLY A 30 -14.61 -26.03 14.04
N ARG A 31 -14.89 -27.03 14.89
CA ARG A 31 -14.32 -28.38 14.71
C ARG A 31 -14.98 -29.05 13.51
N ILE A 32 -14.25 -29.93 12.83
CA ILE A 32 -14.75 -30.66 11.68
C ILE A 32 -14.69 -32.14 11.97
N TYR A 33 -15.81 -32.83 11.82
CA TYR A 33 -15.93 -34.26 12.03
C TYR A 33 -16.25 -34.95 10.71
N ARG A 34 -15.56 -36.05 10.44
CA ARG A 34 -15.94 -36.99 9.39
C ARG A 34 -16.84 -38.06 10.01
N THR A 35 -18.05 -38.22 9.46
CA THR A 35 -19.09 -39.09 10.00
C THR A 35 -19.30 -40.38 9.21
N GLU A 36 -18.81 -40.43 7.96
CA GLU A 36 -18.91 -41.61 7.10
C GLU A 36 -17.54 -42.05 6.57
N ILE A 37 -17.34 -43.37 6.48
CA ILE A 37 -16.22 -43.99 5.77
C ILE A 37 -16.80 -44.91 4.70
N ASP A 38 -16.28 -44.82 3.48
CA ASP A 38 -16.46 -45.80 2.39
C ASP A 38 -15.78 -47.15 2.67
N LYS A 39 -15.44 -47.47 3.92
CA LYS A 39 -14.79 -48.74 4.31
C LYS A 39 -15.83 -49.67 4.91
N GLU A 40 -15.83 -50.91 4.44
CA GLU A 40 -16.66 -51.97 5.01
C GLU A 40 -16.47 -52.05 6.53
N ARG A 41 -17.59 -51.96 7.25
CA ARG A 41 -17.57 -51.99 8.72
C ARG A 41 -17.39 -53.42 9.18
N THR A 42 -16.45 -53.63 10.10
CA THR A 42 -16.31 -54.91 10.79
C THR A 42 -17.52 -55.14 11.70
N TRP A 43 -17.78 -56.39 12.09
CA TRP A 43 -18.87 -56.74 12.99
C TRP A 43 -18.86 -55.92 14.30
N ARG A 44 -17.67 -55.47 14.75
CA ARG A 44 -17.47 -54.64 15.96
C ARG A 44 -17.86 -53.16 15.79
N THR A 45 -17.88 -52.66 14.56
CA THR A 45 -18.18 -51.25 14.22
C THR A 45 -19.50 -51.07 13.48
N LYS A 46 -20.14 -52.17 13.07
CA LYS A 46 -21.51 -52.21 12.56
C LYS A 46 -22.47 -51.60 13.59
N GLY A 47 -23.23 -50.57 13.19
CA GLY A 47 -24.16 -49.84 14.08
C GLY A 47 -23.59 -48.64 14.86
N LYS A 48 -22.26 -48.45 14.94
CA LYS A 48 -21.67 -47.25 15.58
C LYS A 48 -21.47 -46.14 14.56
N ILE A 49 -21.83 -44.89 14.90
CA ILE A 49 -21.50 -43.72 14.07
C ILE A 49 -19.99 -43.53 14.11
N TYR A 50 -19.31 -43.69 12.97
CA TYR A 50 -17.89 -43.37 12.88
C TYR A 50 -17.73 -41.86 13.05
N LYS A 51 -16.83 -41.42 13.94
CA LYS A 51 -16.54 -40.00 14.14
C LYS A 51 -15.03 -39.84 14.22
N SER A 52 -14.45 -39.13 13.25
CA SER A 52 -13.04 -38.70 13.35
C SER A 52 -12.92 -37.20 13.17
N GLU A 53 -12.26 -36.54 14.10
CA GLU A 53 -11.98 -35.11 14.01
C GLU A 53 -10.87 -34.83 13.00
N ASN A 54 -11.14 -33.94 12.06
CA ASN A 54 -10.17 -33.44 11.09
C ASN A 54 -9.36 -32.29 11.69
N LYS A 55 -8.04 -32.42 11.67
CA LYS A 55 -7.13 -31.37 12.15
C LYS A 55 -7.23 -30.11 11.27
N ILE A 56 -7.26 -28.96 11.95
CA ILE A 56 -7.26 -27.64 11.32
C ILE A 56 -5.82 -27.11 11.32
N HIS A 57 -5.32 -26.75 10.15
CA HIS A 57 -3.97 -26.23 9.99
C HIS A 57 -3.98 -24.70 9.88
N PHE A 58 -3.27 -24.04 10.79
CA PHE A 58 -3.02 -22.61 10.74
C PHE A 58 -1.58 -22.37 10.25
N ARG A 59 -1.42 -21.44 9.31
CA ARG A 59 -0.10 -21.05 8.78
C ARG A 59 0.26 -19.65 9.25
N ILE A 60 1.54 -19.43 9.53
CA ILE A 60 2.10 -18.10 9.80
C ILE A 60 2.85 -17.64 8.55
N ARG A 61 2.59 -16.41 8.10
CA ARG A 61 3.32 -15.80 6.97
C ARG A 61 3.60 -14.34 7.29
N ASN A 62 4.86 -13.92 7.18
CA ASN A 62 5.33 -12.57 7.51
C ASN A 62 4.92 -12.15 8.94
N GLY A 63 5.09 -13.03 9.91
CA GLY A 63 4.72 -12.78 11.32
C GLY A 63 3.21 -12.70 11.60
N LYS A 64 2.34 -12.89 10.60
CA LYS A 64 0.88 -12.83 10.75
C LYS A 64 0.22 -14.19 10.59
N LEU A 65 -0.72 -14.50 11.48
CA LEU A 65 -1.53 -15.71 11.42
C LEU A 65 -2.52 -15.65 10.24
N ARG A 66 -2.52 -16.70 9.42
CA ARG A 66 -3.48 -16.89 8.33
C ARG A 66 -4.71 -17.66 8.82
N ASP A 67 -5.72 -17.71 7.97
CA ASP A 67 -6.96 -18.41 8.27
C ASP A 67 -6.70 -19.92 8.38
N GLY A 68 -7.50 -20.61 9.20
CA GLY A 68 -7.40 -22.05 9.39
C GLY A 68 -7.97 -22.82 8.20
N TYR A 69 -7.26 -23.85 7.76
CA TYR A 69 -7.65 -24.71 6.65
C TYR A 69 -7.85 -26.16 7.11
N ALA A 70 -8.86 -26.81 6.55
CA ALA A 70 -9.07 -28.25 6.69
C ALA A 70 -9.06 -28.91 5.30
N SER A 71 -8.54 -30.13 5.25
CA SER A 71 -8.52 -30.95 4.04
C SER A 71 -9.77 -31.83 4.02
N LEU A 72 -10.67 -31.59 3.05
CA LEU A 72 -11.94 -32.30 2.90
C LEU A 72 -12.00 -32.99 1.54
N THR A 73 -12.66 -34.15 1.50
CA THR A 73 -12.82 -34.93 0.26
C THR A 73 -14.23 -34.73 -0.28
N ASP A 74 -14.34 -34.30 -1.53
CA ASP A 74 -15.62 -34.15 -2.25
C ASP A 74 -16.19 -35.52 -2.64
N LYS A 75 -17.45 -35.60 -3.09
CA LYS A 75 -18.13 -36.83 -3.54
C LYS A 75 -17.35 -37.62 -4.59
N LYS A 76 -16.57 -36.92 -5.42
CA LYS A 76 -15.72 -37.52 -6.47
C LYS A 76 -14.39 -38.09 -5.93
N GLY A 77 -14.18 -38.09 -4.62
CA GLY A 77 -12.93 -38.53 -3.99
C GLY A 77 -11.78 -37.51 -4.06
N LYS A 78 -12.02 -36.29 -4.58
CA LYS A 78 -10.98 -35.26 -4.71
C LYS A 78 -10.75 -34.52 -3.40
N LEU A 79 -9.49 -34.37 -3.00
CA LEU A 79 -9.10 -33.61 -1.82
C LEU A 79 -9.07 -32.10 -2.08
N HIS A 80 -9.68 -31.32 -1.18
CA HIS A 80 -9.74 -29.87 -1.22
C HIS A 80 -9.29 -29.26 0.11
N SER A 81 -8.48 -28.22 0.05
CA SER A 81 -8.15 -27.41 1.22
C SER A 81 -9.13 -26.24 1.33
N VAL A 82 -9.92 -26.22 2.40
CA VAL A 82 -11.04 -25.28 2.58
C VAL A 82 -10.85 -24.47 3.85
N THR A 83 -11.14 -23.18 3.77
CA THR A 83 -11.11 -22.25 4.90
C THR A 83 -12.24 -22.54 5.89
N VAL A 84 -11.90 -22.88 7.13
CA VAL A 84 -12.87 -23.36 8.14
C VAL A 84 -13.83 -22.26 8.58
N SER A 85 -13.35 -21.03 8.77
CA SER A 85 -14.21 -19.90 9.17
C SER A 85 -15.36 -19.64 8.19
N TRP A 86 -15.13 -19.91 6.90
CA TRP A 86 -16.16 -19.83 5.86
C TRP A 86 -17.17 -20.98 5.92
N LEU A 87 -16.73 -22.17 6.33
CA LEU A 87 -17.61 -23.32 6.52
C LEU A 87 -18.54 -23.08 7.68
N VAL A 88 -18.01 -22.64 8.83
CA VAL A 88 -18.79 -22.25 10.01
C VAL A 88 -19.79 -21.15 9.64
N ALA A 89 -19.32 -20.06 9.01
CA ALA A 89 -20.20 -18.96 8.65
C ALA A 89 -21.35 -19.36 7.71
N LYS A 90 -21.09 -20.29 6.79
CA LYS A 90 -22.09 -20.82 5.87
C LYS A 90 -23.05 -21.80 6.54
N ALA A 91 -22.54 -22.68 7.41
CA ALA A 91 -23.33 -23.68 8.11
C ALA A 91 -24.30 -23.05 9.12
N PHE A 92 -23.82 -22.06 9.88
CA PHE A 92 -24.59 -21.40 10.93
C PHE A 92 -25.35 -20.15 10.45
N ASN A 93 -25.40 -19.90 9.14
CA ASN A 93 -26.11 -18.76 8.53
C ASN A 93 -25.92 -17.43 9.28
N ILE A 94 -24.66 -17.06 9.56
CA ILE A 94 -24.30 -15.85 10.34
C ILE A 94 -24.87 -14.56 9.71
N THR A 95 -25.26 -14.59 8.43
CA THR A 95 -25.87 -13.46 7.74
C THR A 95 -27.09 -13.90 6.94
N SER A 96 -28.15 -13.08 6.95
CA SER A 96 -29.40 -13.32 6.22
C SER A 96 -29.26 -13.29 4.68
N ARG A 97 -28.14 -12.74 4.19
CA ARG A 97 -27.82 -12.62 2.75
C ARG A 97 -26.96 -13.81 2.30
N LYS A 98 -27.14 -14.24 1.05
CA LYS A 98 -26.29 -15.29 0.43
C LYS A 98 -24.81 -14.87 0.46
N LEU A 99 -24.03 -15.63 1.23
CA LEU A 99 -22.59 -15.47 1.34
C LEU A 99 -21.90 -15.68 -0.01
N ASN A 100 -21.16 -14.67 -0.47
CA ASN A 100 -20.35 -14.73 -1.69
C ASN A 100 -18.87 -14.46 -1.40
N LYS A 101 -18.00 -15.45 -1.68
CA LYS A 101 -16.54 -15.38 -1.47
C LYS A 101 -15.84 -14.24 -2.20
N LYS A 102 -16.40 -13.74 -3.31
CA LYS A 102 -15.84 -12.60 -4.07
C LYS A 102 -16.17 -11.26 -3.41
N ARG A 103 -17.33 -11.14 -2.76
CA ARG A 103 -17.84 -9.88 -2.20
C ARG A 103 -17.62 -9.75 -0.70
N HIS A 104 -17.45 -10.86 0.01
CA HIS A 104 -17.38 -10.86 1.48
C HIS A 104 -16.11 -11.53 1.99
N SER A 105 -15.70 -11.12 3.18
CA SER A 105 -14.60 -11.65 3.97
C SER A 105 -15.09 -11.96 5.39
N ILE A 106 -14.45 -12.91 6.07
CA ILE A 106 -14.77 -13.24 7.45
C ILE A 106 -13.82 -12.46 8.37
N GLY A 107 -14.39 -11.66 9.27
CA GLY A 107 -13.73 -11.05 10.40
C GLY A 107 -13.96 -11.83 11.69
N TYR A 108 -13.20 -11.47 12.73
CA TYR A 108 -13.23 -12.10 14.06
C TYR A 108 -13.41 -10.98 15.09
N LYS A 109 -14.43 -11.07 15.96
CA LYS A 109 -14.77 -10.01 16.93
C LYS A 109 -13.63 -9.77 17.93
N ASP A 110 -13.01 -10.85 18.39
CA ASP A 110 -11.87 -10.84 19.32
C ASP A 110 -10.51 -10.63 18.62
N GLY A 111 -10.48 -10.58 17.29
CA GLY A 111 -9.24 -10.54 16.49
C GLY A 111 -8.42 -11.84 16.48
N ASN A 112 -8.85 -12.89 17.20
CA ASN A 112 -8.14 -14.17 17.29
C ASN A 112 -8.66 -15.16 16.23
N LYS A 113 -7.85 -15.40 15.21
CA LYS A 113 -8.21 -16.31 14.11
C LYS A 113 -8.32 -17.79 14.49
N ARG A 114 -7.82 -18.18 15.67
CA ARG A 114 -7.98 -19.54 16.19
C ARG A 114 -9.37 -19.75 16.80
N ASN A 115 -10.03 -18.69 17.24
CA ASN A 115 -11.38 -18.75 17.77
C ASN A 115 -12.39 -18.77 16.61
N LEU A 116 -12.69 -19.99 16.14
CA LEU A 116 -13.58 -20.25 15.02
C LEU A 116 -15.06 -20.39 15.42
N HIS A 117 -15.40 -20.07 16.67
CA HIS A 117 -16.78 -20.16 17.14
C HIS A 117 -17.69 -19.23 16.35
N TYR A 118 -18.86 -19.70 15.91
CA TYR A 118 -19.75 -18.94 15.02
C TYR A 118 -20.11 -17.56 15.59
N SER A 119 -20.30 -17.45 16.91
CA SER A 119 -20.61 -16.17 17.58
C SER A 119 -19.48 -15.15 17.51
N ASN A 120 -18.23 -15.59 17.30
CA ASN A 120 -17.06 -14.73 17.14
C ASN A 120 -16.85 -14.26 15.69
N LEU A 121 -17.48 -14.92 14.72
CA LEU A 121 -17.29 -14.60 13.30
C LEU A 121 -18.21 -13.46 12.87
N LEU A 122 -17.70 -12.63 11.96
CA LEU A 122 -18.42 -11.52 11.33
C LEU A 122 -18.26 -11.60 9.81
N VAL A 123 -19.34 -11.34 9.08
CA VAL A 123 -19.27 -11.22 7.61
C VAL A 123 -19.07 -9.74 7.29
N LEU A 124 -17.93 -9.43 6.69
CA LEU A 124 -17.54 -8.09 6.28
C LEU A 124 -17.57 -8.00 4.75
N ASP A 125 -17.96 -6.85 4.21
CA ASP A 125 -17.78 -6.59 2.78
C ASP A 125 -16.28 -6.50 2.46
N ARG A 126 -15.85 -7.21 1.41
CA ARG A 126 -14.49 -7.08 0.89
C ARG A 126 -14.34 -5.68 0.30
N VAL A 127 -13.55 -4.85 0.97
CA VAL A 127 -13.03 -3.62 0.38
C VAL A 127 -12.22 -4.03 -0.85
N LYS A 128 -12.63 -3.58 -2.04
CA LYS A 128 -11.88 -3.83 -3.27
C LYS A 128 -10.50 -3.18 -3.11
N ASN A 129 -9.44 -3.98 -3.19
CA ASN A 129 -8.09 -3.43 -3.34
C ASN A 129 -8.09 -2.53 -4.59
N ASN A 130 -7.48 -1.34 -4.49
CA ASN A 130 -7.42 -0.33 -5.54
C ASN A 130 -8.78 0.27 -5.95
N SER A 131 -9.79 0.30 -5.06
CA SER A 131 -10.99 1.11 -5.33
C SER A 131 -10.59 2.57 -5.49
N LYS A 132 -11.02 3.20 -6.60
CA LYS A 132 -10.86 4.64 -6.78
C LYS A 132 -11.50 5.36 -5.59
N LEU A 133 -10.78 6.31 -5.01
CA LEU A 133 -11.30 7.16 -3.94
C LEU A 133 -12.56 7.89 -4.43
N THR A 134 -13.59 7.87 -3.61
CA THR A 134 -14.82 8.64 -3.86
C THR A 134 -14.65 10.09 -3.38
N LEU A 135 -15.57 10.97 -3.78
CA LEU A 135 -15.59 12.35 -3.30
C LEU A 135 -15.72 12.44 -1.77
N GLU A 136 -16.50 11.53 -1.17
CA GLU A 136 -16.69 11.44 0.27
C GLU A 136 -15.42 11.00 1.00
N ASP A 137 -14.72 10.00 0.46
CA ASP A 137 -13.42 9.57 0.97
C ASP A 137 -12.43 10.73 0.98
N VAL A 138 -12.36 11.50 -0.12
CA VAL A 138 -11.48 12.67 -0.23
C VAL A 138 -11.84 13.75 0.79
N LYS A 139 -13.13 14.01 1.03
CA LYS A 139 -13.57 14.93 2.10
C LYS A 139 -13.12 14.44 3.47
N HIS A 140 -13.25 13.15 3.74
CA HIS A 140 -12.84 12.56 5.01
C HIS A 140 -11.32 12.60 5.20
N ILE A 141 -10.54 12.26 4.17
CA ILE A 141 -9.08 12.40 4.13
C ILE A 141 -8.66 13.84 4.45
N LYS A 142 -9.27 14.84 3.78
CA LYS A 142 -8.98 16.27 4.05
C LYS A 142 -9.29 16.67 5.50
N LYS A 143 -10.38 16.15 6.07
CA LYS A 143 -10.73 16.37 7.49
C LYS A 143 -9.69 15.76 8.44
N GLN A 144 -9.19 14.55 8.16
CA GLN A 144 -8.16 13.89 8.97
C GLN A 144 -6.80 14.59 8.87
N ILE A 145 -6.41 15.07 7.68
CA ILE A 145 -5.21 15.89 7.50
C ILE A 145 -5.30 17.18 8.31
N LYS A 146 -6.47 17.86 8.30
CA LYS A 146 -6.70 19.08 9.09
C LYS A 146 -6.58 18.84 10.60
N LYS A 147 -6.90 17.64 11.07
CA LYS A 147 -6.71 17.21 12.47
C LYS A 147 -5.26 16.87 12.82
N GLY A 148 -4.32 16.92 11.86
CA GLY A 148 -2.91 16.61 12.09
C GLY A 148 -2.60 15.12 12.17
N ILE A 149 -3.49 14.24 11.70
CA ILE A 149 -3.24 12.80 11.69
C ILE A 149 -2.09 12.48 10.71
N PRO A 150 -1.10 11.65 11.08
CA PRO A 150 -0.02 11.23 10.19
C PRO A 150 -0.50 10.62 8.87
N LEU A 151 0.13 10.99 7.75
CA LEU A 151 -0.33 10.64 6.41
C LEU A 151 -0.31 9.12 6.16
N ASN A 152 0.69 8.42 6.70
CA ASN A 152 0.81 6.96 6.66
C ASN A 152 -0.41 6.24 7.29
N ARG A 153 -0.95 6.77 8.39
CA ARG A 153 -2.12 6.19 9.08
C ARG A 153 -3.39 6.39 8.27
N ILE A 154 -3.54 7.57 7.66
CA ILE A 154 -4.64 7.87 6.73
C ILE A 154 -4.54 6.95 5.51
N ALA A 155 -3.35 6.80 4.95
CA ALA A 155 -3.10 5.93 3.81
C ALA A 155 -3.51 4.47 4.07
N TYR A 156 -3.20 3.96 5.27
CA TYR A 156 -3.62 2.63 5.72
C TYR A 156 -5.15 2.50 5.81
N LEU A 157 -5.84 3.48 6.41
CA LEU A 157 -7.30 3.48 6.57
C LEU A 157 -8.04 3.43 5.22
N PHE A 158 -7.53 4.15 4.22
CA PHE A 158 -8.14 4.22 2.89
C PHE A 158 -7.51 3.25 1.88
N ASN A 159 -6.58 2.39 2.32
CA ASN A 159 -5.87 1.42 1.49
C ASN A 159 -5.27 2.04 0.21
N VAL A 160 -4.63 3.20 0.37
CA VAL A 160 -3.97 3.99 -0.70
C VAL A 160 -2.52 4.25 -0.34
N SER A 161 -1.70 4.67 -1.30
CA SER A 161 -0.31 5.02 -0.99
C SER A 161 -0.23 6.35 -0.23
N GLU A 162 0.76 6.51 0.64
CA GLU A 162 1.03 7.78 1.33
C GLU A 162 1.22 8.92 0.33
N MET A 163 1.81 8.62 -0.83
CA MET A 163 1.96 9.56 -1.93
C MET A 163 0.63 10.06 -2.46
N GLN A 164 -0.40 9.20 -2.58
CA GLN A 164 -1.75 9.62 -2.98
C GLN A 164 -2.37 10.57 -1.95
N ILE A 165 -2.21 10.29 -0.65
CA ILE A 165 -2.66 11.19 0.41
C ILE A 165 -1.92 12.53 0.33
N ASN A 166 -0.61 12.52 0.09
CA ASN A 166 0.17 13.75 -0.05
C ASN A 166 -0.27 14.57 -1.27
N ARG A 167 -0.60 13.94 -2.40
CA ARG A 167 -1.15 14.61 -3.58
C ARG A 167 -2.53 15.23 -3.33
N ILE A 168 -3.36 14.60 -2.51
CA ILE A 168 -4.65 15.15 -2.07
C ILE A 168 -4.42 16.35 -1.13
N LYS A 169 -3.46 16.24 -0.20
CA LYS A 169 -3.06 17.31 0.71
C LYS A 169 -2.57 18.55 -0.04
N THR A 170 -1.71 18.38 -1.03
CA THR A 170 -1.14 19.47 -1.83
C THR A 170 -2.11 20.03 -2.87
N GLY A 171 -3.25 19.37 -3.08
CA GLY A 171 -4.22 19.72 -4.12
C GLY A 171 -3.73 19.41 -5.55
N GLU A 172 -2.67 18.61 -5.70
CA GLU A 172 -2.24 18.06 -6.99
C GLU A 172 -3.31 17.14 -7.59
N ASN A 173 -3.99 16.39 -6.73
CA ASN A 173 -5.08 15.50 -7.10
C ASN A 173 -6.34 15.94 -6.35
N TRP A 174 -7.49 16.04 -7.03
CA TRP A 174 -8.76 16.51 -6.43
C TRP A 174 -8.70 17.95 -5.83
N GLY A 175 -7.83 18.80 -6.38
CA GLY A 175 -7.81 20.25 -6.16
C GLY A 175 -8.35 21.00 -7.38
N ASN A 176 -8.67 22.30 -7.22
CA ASN A 176 -9.25 23.16 -8.28
C ASN A 176 -8.25 23.53 -9.41
N GLY A 177 -7.24 22.70 -9.67
CA GLY A 177 -6.26 22.88 -10.73
C GLY A 177 -5.11 23.81 -10.35
N LYS A 178 -3.89 23.34 -10.67
CA LYS A 178 -2.58 23.99 -10.59
C LYS A 178 -1.92 23.96 -9.19
N ARG A 179 -0.81 23.20 -9.12
CA ARG A 179 0.23 23.35 -8.11
C ARG A 179 0.62 24.83 -8.02
N LYS A 180 0.44 25.47 -6.86
CA LYS A 180 1.03 26.78 -6.55
C LYS A 180 2.51 26.65 -6.16
N ILE A 181 3.30 25.88 -6.92
CA ILE A 181 4.76 25.94 -6.76
C ILE A 181 5.18 27.25 -7.42
N LYS A 182 5.55 28.25 -6.62
CA LYS A 182 6.14 29.48 -7.16
C LYS A 182 7.41 29.06 -7.93
N ALA A 183 7.47 29.39 -9.22
CA ALA A 183 8.66 29.12 -10.00
C ALA A 183 9.85 29.83 -9.35
N PRO A 184 11.03 29.19 -9.24
CA PRO A 184 12.21 29.85 -8.71
C PRO A 184 12.52 31.06 -9.60
N LYS A 185 12.69 32.24 -8.98
CA LYS A 185 12.96 33.49 -9.69
C LYS A 185 14.47 33.74 -9.69
N ALA A 186 15.03 34.00 -10.86
CA ALA A 186 16.43 34.41 -10.98
C ALA A 186 16.69 35.72 -10.20
N PRO A 187 17.91 35.94 -9.67
CA PRO A 187 18.25 37.14 -8.92
C PRO A 187 18.26 38.42 -9.76
N PHE A 188 18.37 38.30 -11.08
CA PHE A 188 18.40 39.42 -12.02
C PHE A 188 17.80 39.02 -13.36
N GLU A 189 17.60 40.01 -14.24
CA GLU A 189 17.05 39.81 -15.58
C GLU A 189 18.07 39.15 -16.52
N ILE A 190 17.62 38.09 -17.18
CA ILE A 190 18.37 37.25 -18.12
C ILE A 190 17.48 37.03 -19.35
N GLU A 191 17.97 37.39 -20.52
CA GLU A 191 17.22 37.26 -21.77
C GLU A 191 16.94 35.79 -22.11
N ASP A 192 17.97 34.94 -22.08
CA ASP A 192 17.84 33.51 -22.40
C ASP A 192 17.03 32.78 -21.31
N SER A 193 15.88 32.24 -21.72
CA SER A 193 14.98 31.46 -20.86
C SER A 193 15.64 30.21 -20.25
N LYS A 194 16.58 29.57 -20.95
CA LYS A 194 17.29 28.36 -20.48
C LYS A 194 18.27 28.74 -19.38
N ILE A 195 19.09 29.76 -19.59
CA ILE A 195 20.03 30.26 -18.58
C ILE A 195 19.27 30.83 -17.37
N ARG A 196 18.16 31.54 -17.60
CA ARG A 196 17.30 32.07 -16.53
C ARG A 196 16.79 30.99 -15.59
N LYS A 197 16.24 29.90 -16.14
CA LYS A 197 15.78 28.74 -15.35
C LYS A 197 16.91 28.12 -14.56
N TYR A 198 18.10 28.06 -15.15
CA TYR A 198 19.26 27.45 -14.52
C TYR A 198 19.83 28.32 -13.39
N ILE A 199 20.01 29.62 -13.61
CA ILE A 199 20.46 30.56 -12.57
C ILE A 199 19.48 30.61 -11.39
N ALA A 200 18.18 30.42 -11.64
CA ALA A 200 17.19 30.36 -10.58
C ALA A 200 17.37 29.18 -9.60
N THR A 201 18.16 28.16 -9.94
CA THR A 201 18.48 27.04 -9.02
C THR A 201 19.75 27.26 -8.22
N PHE A 202 20.49 28.35 -8.43
CA PHE A 202 21.70 28.65 -7.68
C PHE A 202 21.36 29.28 -6.33
N ASP A 203 22.17 28.94 -5.32
CA ASP A 203 22.23 29.73 -4.10
C ASP A 203 22.83 31.10 -4.43
N ARG A 204 22.26 32.16 -3.85
CA ARG A 204 22.62 33.55 -4.16
C ARG A 204 23.02 34.30 -2.90
N GLN A 205 24.10 35.07 -3.02
CA GLN A 205 24.57 36.00 -2.00
C GLN A 205 24.80 37.36 -2.67
N GLU A 206 24.09 38.39 -2.21
CA GLU A 206 24.31 39.77 -2.66
C GLU A 206 25.68 40.27 -2.19
N MET A 207 26.37 41.00 -3.06
CA MET A 207 27.65 41.62 -2.73
C MET A 207 27.58 43.13 -2.89
N ASN A 208 28.21 43.83 -1.95
CA ASN A 208 28.27 45.30 -1.92
C ASN A 208 29.15 45.90 -3.03
N GLN A 209 30.00 45.09 -3.66
CA GLN A 209 30.95 45.53 -4.70
C GLN A 209 30.61 44.87 -6.05
N SER A 210 30.69 45.65 -7.13
CA SER A 210 30.41 45.21 -8.51
C SER A 210 31.55 44.36 -9.12
N ILE A 211 32.08 43.41 -8.35
CA ILE A 211 33.11 42.49 -8.80
C ILE A 211 32.46 41.47 -9.75
N LYS A 212 33.12 41.21 -10.89
CA LYS A 212 32.75 40.13 -11.82
C LYS A 212 33.83 39.05 -11.77
N LYS A 213 33.43 37.80 -11.54
CA LYS A 213 34.33 36.64 -11.58
C LYS A 213 33.68 35.54 -12.39
N THR A 214 34.43 34.97 -13.32
CA THR A 214 34.00 33.84 -14.14
C THR A 214 33.58 32.66 -13.26
N PHE A 215 32.69 31.83 -13.80
CA PHE A 215 32.30 30.60 -13.15
C PHE A 215 33.47 29.62 -13.16
N THR A 216 33.70 28.98 -12.02
CA THR A 216 34.74 27.97 -11.81
C THR A 216 34.19 26.82 -10.97
N ILE A 217 34.84 25.68 -11.03
CA ILE A 217 34.49 24.50 -10.22
C ILE A 217 35.47 24.44 -9.06
N LYS A 218 34.94 24.47 -7.83
CA LYS A 218 35.68 24.15 -6.61
C LYS A 218 35.39 22.71 -6.23
N ARG A 219 36.45 21.91 -6.05
CA ARG A 219 36.35 20.54 -5.54
C ARG A 219 36.50 20.56 -4.02
N ASN A 220 35.71 19.75 -3.33
CA ASN A 220 35.96 19.49 -1.92
C ASN A 220 37.17 18.53 -1.80
N PRO A 221 38.22 18.87 -1.02
CA PRO A 221 39.36 17.98 -0.79
C PRO A 221 38.99 16.67 -0.10
N GLU A 222 37.98 16.68 0.76
CA GLU A 222 37.56 15.52 1.56
C GLU A 222 36.66 14.56 0.77
N ASP A 223 35.81 15.09 -0.12
CA ASP A 223 34.94 14.32 -1.00
C ASP A 223 35.10 14.77 -2.46
N PRO A 224 35.86 14.03 -3.28
CA PRO A 224 36.08 14.35 -4.68
C PRO A 224 34.81 14.41 -5.53
N THR A 225 33.69 13.87 -5.04
CA THR A 225 32.40 13.88 -5.75
C THR A 225 31.56 15.12 -5.45
N ASP A 226 31.81 15.85 -4.35
CA ASP A 226 31.12 17.11 -4.04
C ASP A 226 31.80 18.29 -4.74
N ASN A 227 31.36 18.57 -5.97
CA ASN A 227 31.85 19.70 -6.76
C ASN A 227 30.90 20.89 -6.60
N THR A 228 31.44 22.09 -6.42
CA THR A 228 30.65 23.31 -6.34
C THR A 228 31.01 24.26 -7.47
N ILE A 229 30.03 24.62 -8.29
CA ILE A 229 30.16 25.67 -9.30
C ILE A 229 30.00 27.02 -8.58
N VAL A 230 30.95 27.93 -8.74
CA VAL A 230 30.92 29.26 -8.11
C VAL A 230 31.27 30.32 -9.14
N GLY A 231 30.51 31.41 -9.21
CA GLY A 231 30.80 32.58 -10.04
C GLY A 231 30.20 33.85 -9.44
N ILE A 232 30.64 35.02 -9.93
CA ILE A 232 30.10 36.32 -9.49
C ILE A 232 29.69 37.12 -10.71
N VAL A 233 28.38 37.41 -10.81
CA VAL A 233 27.79 38.11 -11.95
C VAL A 233 26.72 39.08 -11.45
N LYS A 234 26.71 40.29 -12.03
CA LYS A 234 25.72 41.34 -11.76
C LYS A 234 25.48 41.61 -10.25
N GLY A 235 26.53 41.59 -9.44
CA GLY A 235 26.46 41.87 -7.98
C GLY A 235 26.05 40.67 -7.11
N TYR A 236 25.85 39.49 -7.70
CA TYR A 236 25.51 38.27 -6.96
C TYR A 236 26.64 37.25 -7.07
N LYS A 237 27.03 36.68 -5.93
CA LYS A 237 27.79 35.45 -5.86
C LYS A 237 26.82 34.28 -5.95
N LEU A 238 27.00 33.45 -6.96
CA LEU A 238 26.16 32.31 -7.26
C LEU A 238 26.92 31.02 -7.01
N SER A 239 26.29 30.09 -6.28
CA SER A 239 26.85 28.75 -6.03
C SER A 239 25.86 27.62 -6.30
N LEU A 240 26.35 26.49 -6.82
CA LEU A 240 25.55 25.29 -7.05
C LEU A 240 26.40 24.03 -6.83
N LYS A 241 25.94 23.14 -5.96
CA LYS A 241 26.54 21.81 -5.77
C LYS A 241 26.16 20.86 -6.90
N HIS A 242 27.11 20.06 -7.36
CA HIS A 242 26.94 19.11 -8.45
C HIS A 242 27.83 17.87 -8.26
N LYS A 243 27.26 16.67 -8.43
CA LYS A 243 28.01 15.42 -8.24
C LYS A 243 28.88 15.02 -9.44
N ASN A 244 28.40 15.28 -10.65
CA ASN A 244 29.08 14.87 -11.89
C ASN A 244 29.97 16.01 -12.43
N ILE A 245 31.28 15.76 -12.51
CA ILE A 245 32.27 16.75 -12.92
C ILE A 245 32.17 17.15 -14.40
N THR A 246 31.93 16.21 -15.31
CA THR A 246 31.87 16.46 -16.74
C THR A 246 30.73 17.42 -17.06
N ARG A 247 29.55 17.14 -16.49
CA ARG A 247 28.37 17.99 -16.63
C ARG A 247 28.55 19.34 -15.94
N ALA A 248 29.25 19.40 -14.80
CA ALA A 248 29.59 20.67 -14.16
C ALA A 248 30.52 21.52 -15.04
N ARG A 249 31.48 20.91 -15.75
CA ARG A 249 32.37 21.60 -16.71
C ARG A 249 31.59 22.18 -17.89
N GLU A 250 30.73 21.39 -18.52
CA GLU A 250 29.87 21.86 -19.62
C GLU A 250 29.02 23.07 -19.21
N ILE A 251 28.49 23.04 -17.98
CA ILE A 251 27.71 24.13 -17.43
C ILE A 251 28.56 25.38 -17.21
N VAL A 252 29.75 25.23 -16.65
CA VAL A 252 30.67 26.36 -16.44
C VAL A 252 31.04 27.02 -17.75
N VAL A 253 31.37 26.24 -18.79
CA VAL A 253 31.64 26.75 -20.15
C VAL A 253 30.44 27.55 -20.64
N ARG A 254 29.25 26.93 -20.67
CA ARG A 254 28.03 27.60 -21.16
C ARG A 254 27.71 28.91 -20.41
N LEU A 255 27.92 28.95 -19.09
CA LEU A 255 27.70 30.15 -18.29
C LEU A 255 28.75 31.22 -18.58
N ASN A 256 30.01 30.83 -18.77
CA ASN A 256 31.07 31.77 -19.10
C ASN A 256 30.90 32.37 -20.49
N ASP A 257 30.56 31.54 -21.49
CA ASP A 257 30.26 32.00 -22.85
C ASP A 257 29.14 33.04 -22.85
N TYR A 258 28.06 32.76 -22.11
CA TYR A 258 26.90 33.66 -22.03
C TYR A 258 27.19 34.97 -21.29
N PHE A 259 27.84 34.91 -20.13
CA PHE A 259 28.01 36.09 -19.26
C PHE A 259 29.29 36.90 -19.50
N PHE A 260 30.30 36.32 -20.13
CA PHE A 260 31.64 36.92 -20.23
C PHE A 260 32.18 37.02 -21.66
N GLU A 261 31.88 36.09 -22.57
CA GLU A 261 32.50 36.07 -23.91
C GLU A 261 31.85 37.01 -24.93
N HIS A 262 30.65 37.55 -24.67
CA HIS A 262 29.99 38.50 -25.58
C HIS A 262 30.77 39.81 -25.82
N LYS A 263 31.78 40.15 -25.00
CA LYS A 263 32.63 41.33 -25.21
C LYS A 263 33.85 41.10 -26.10
N ALA A 264 34.26 39.86 -26.37
CA ALA A 264 35.47 39.60 -27.16
C ALA A 264 35.30 39.87 -28.66
N LYS A 265 34.07 39.85 -29.19
CA LYS A 265 33.78 40.12 -30.61
C LYS A 265 33.65 41.62 -30.95
N SER A 266 33.55 42.50 -29.96
CA SER A 266 33.44 43.96 -30.16
C SER A 266 34.79 44.68 -30.34
N TYR A 267 35.92 44.00 -30.13
CA TYR A 267 37.28 44.57 -30.24
C TYR A 267 38.10 43.94 -31.37
N ARG A 268 37.45 43.24 -32.31
CA ARG A 268 38.07 42.70 -33.54
C ARG A 268 37.33 43.19 -34.80
N GLN A 269 36.96 44.46 -34.82
CA GLN A 269 36.68 45.20 -36.05
C GLN A 269 37.78 46.22 -36.25
#